data_AF-A0A6C0CR56-F1
#
_entry.id   AF-A0A6C0CR56-F1
#
_cell.length_a   1.000
_cell.length_b   1.000
_cell.length_c   1.000
_cell.angle_alpha   90.00
_cell.angle_beta   90.00
_cell.angle_gamma   90.00
#
_symmetry.space_group_name_H-M   'P 1'
#
loop_
_entity.id
_entity.type
_entity.pdbx_description
1 polymer ?
#
loop_
_entity_poly.entity_id
_entity_poly.type
_entity_poly.pdbx_seq_one_letter_code
_entity_poly.pdbx_strand_id
1 'polypeptide(L)'
;MEKLNLLLFTFSLVAIVMIIHRHHIKELKGVVNKGYWKINIAVIVLFLLYELVLEPFFYGDAKTQEEKDKRMRLKRAITAGMFAHVIALMAELHMTISPFWLTFIASYFYDL
;
A
#
# COMPACT_ATOMS: atom_id res chain seq x y z
N MET A 1 -12.12 8.00 -8.25
CA MET A 1 -12.22 8.22 -6.78
C MET A 1 -12.54 6.94 -6.01
N GLU A 2 -13.43 6.07 -6.50
CA GLU A 2 -13.78 4.82 -5.79
C GLU A 2 -12.59 3.93 -5.42
N LYS A 3 -11.63 3.69 -6.33
CA LYS A 3 -10.47 2.83 -6.05
C LYS A 3 -9.52 3.39 -4.97
N LEU A 4 -9.39 4.72 -4.86
CA LEU A 4 -8.56 5.35 -3.82
C LEU A 4 -9.25 5.27 -2.46
N ASN A 5 -10.55 5.50 -2.41
CA ASN A 5 -11.34 5.36 -1.18
C ASN A 5 -11.36 3.91 -0.69
N LEU A 6 -11.43 2.95 -1.60
CA LEU A 6 -11.31 1.54 -1.28
C LEU A 6 -9.91 1.20 -0.74
N LEU A 7 -8.86 1.80 -1.33
CA LEU A 7 -7.48 1.60 -0.88
C LEU A 7 -7.31 2.11 0.56
N LEU A 8 -7.77 3.34 0.81
CA LEU A 8 -7.81 3.94 2.13
C LEU A 8 -8.63 3.10 3.12
N PHE A 9 -9.78 2.56 2.70
CA PHE A 9 -10.58 1.65 3.52
C PHE A 9 -9.82 0.36 3.86
N THR A 10 -9.09 -0.22 2.90
CA THR A 10 -8.31 -1.45 3.11
C THR A 10 -7.14 -1.19 4.07
N PHE A 11 -6.45 -0.06 3.92
CA PHE A 11 -5.44 0.41 4.86
C PHE A 11 -5.99 0.68 6.26
N SER A 12 -7.20 1.23 6.34
CA SER A 12 -7.91 1.45 7.61
C SER A 12 -8.23 0.13 8.29
N LEU A 13 -8.69 -0.88 7.53
CA LEU A 13 -9.00 -2.22 8.03
C LEU A 13 -7.76 -2.91 8.61
N VAL A 14 -6.63 -2.80 7.90
CA VAL A 14 -5.32 -3.30 8.35
C VAL A 14 -4.89 -2.64 9.65
N ALA A 15 -5.01 -1.31 9.74
CA ALA A 15 -4.69 -0.57 10.95
C ALA A 15 -5.59 -0.99 12.13
N ILE A 16 -6.89 -1.19 11.90
CA ILE A 16 -7.84 -1.66 12.92
C ILE A 16 -7.45 -3.06 13.41
N VAL A 17 -7.12 -3.99 12.51
CA VAL A 17 -6.68 -5.36 12.87
C VAL A 17 -5.41 -5.32 13.72
N MET A 18 -4.45 -4.45 13.37
CA MET A 18 -3.23 -4.24 14.15
C MET A 18 -3.48 -3.61 15.52
N ILE A 19 -4.46 -2.69 15.64
CA ILE A 19 -4.83 -2.06 16.92
C ILE A 19 -5.53 -3.04 17.86
N ILE A 20 -6.42 -3.87 17.32
CA ILE A 20 -7.13 -4.91 18.08
C ILE A 20 -6.14 -5.92 18.66
N HIS A 21 -5.09 -6.28 17.90
CA HIS A 21 -4.00 -7.12 18.39
C HIS A 21 -2.93 -6.32 19.14
N ARG A 22 -3.28 -5.78 20.32
CA ARG A 22 -2.37 -4.98 21.18
C ARG A 22 -0.98 -5.60 21.41
N HIS A 23 -0.86 -6.93 21.42
CA HIS A 23 0.43 -7.62 21.58
C HIS A 23 1.40 -7.32 20.43
N HIS A 24 0.90 -7.22 19.21
CA HIS A 24 1.70 -6.96 18.02
C HIS A 24 2.10 -5.49 17.87
N ILE A 25 1.53 -4.54 18.63
CA ILE A 25 1.93 -3.13 18.56
C ILE A 25 3.38 -2.92 19.03
N LYS A 26 3.81 -3.65 20.08
CA LYS A 26 5.19 -3.56 20.58
C LYS A 26 6.17 -4.18 19.59
N GLU A 27 5.81 -5.32 19.02
CA GLU A 27 6.59 -6.01 17.99
C GLU A 27 6.67 -5.18 16.70
N LEU A 28 5.55 -4.59 16.27
CA LEU A 28 5.47 -3.69 15.12
C LEU A 28 6.45 -2.52 15.26
N LYS A 29 6.52 -1.88 16.43
CA LYS A 29 7.51 -0.82 16.69
C LYS A 29 8.94 -1.33 16.55
N GLY A 30 9.22 -2.55 17.03
CA GLY A 30 10.53 -3.19 16.88
C GLY A 30 10.88 -3.48 15.43
N VAL A 31 9.91 -3.97 14.65
CA VAL A 31 10.04 -4.31 13.24
C VAL A 31 10.26 -3.07 12.38
N VAL A 32 9.39 -2.06 12.51
CA VAL A 32 9.44 -0.83 11.70
C VAL A 32 10.71 -0.01 11.97
N ASN A 33 11.33 -0.16 13.15
CA ASN A 33 12.59 0.52 13.46
C ASN A 33 13.82 -0.10 12.81
N LYS A 34 13.72 -1.33 12.27
CA LYS A 34 14.83 -1.96 11.55
C LYS A 34 15.12 -1.19 10.26
N GLY A 35 16.41 -1.07 9.91
CA GLY A 35 16.86 -0.22 8.79
C GLY A 35 16.20 -0.54 7.45
N TYR A 36 16.02 -1.83 7.13
CA TYR A 36 15.40 -2.26 5.87
C TYR A 36 13.91 -1.89 5.77
N TRP A 37 13.17 -1.88 6.87
CA TRP A 37 11.77 -1.42 6.89
C TRP A 37 11.67 0.07 6.59
N LYS A 38 12.59 0.88 7.12
CA LYS A 38 12.66 2.31 6.83
C LYS A 38 12.91 2.57 5.34
N ILE A 39 13.76 1.78 4.70
CA ILE A 39 14.02 1.88 3.25
C ILE A 39 12.75 1.54 2.47
N ASN A 40 12.07 0.45 2.79
CA ASN A 40 10.83 0.06 2.11
C ASN A 40 9.74 1.15 2.24
N ILE A 41 9.57 1.71 3.44
CA ILE A 41 8.64 2.81 3.68
C ILE A 41 9.04 4.05 2.87
N ALA A 42 10.32 4.42 2.87
CA ALA A 42 10.81 5.58 2.12
C ALA A 42 10.55 5.44 0.61
N VAL A 43 10.74 4.25 0.04
CA VAL A 43 10.44 3.96 -1.36
C VAL A 43 8.94 4.12 -1.64
N ILE A 44 8.07 3.55 -0.80
CA ILE A 44 6.61 3.68 -0.97
C ILE A 44 6.19 5.15 -0.90
N VAL A 45 6.71 5.90 0.08
CA VAL A 45 6.43 7.33 0.22
C VAL A 45 6.89 8.11 -1.01
N LEU A 46 8.05 7.77 -1.59
CA LEU A 46 8.55 8.42 -2.80
C LEU A 46 7.65 8.15 -4.02
N PHE A 47 7.16 6.92 -4.18
CA PHE A 47 6.19 6.59 -5.24
C PHE A 47 4.84 7.29 -5.05
N LEU A 48 4.35 7.39 -3.80
CA LEU A 48 3.12 8.12 -3.48
C LEU A 48 3.27 9.62 -3.74
N LEU A 49 4.40 10.22 -3.35
CA LEU A 49 4.71 11.62 -3.64
C LEU A 49 4.81 11.86 -5.14
N TYR A 50 5.41 10.93 -5.88
CA TYR A 50 5.48 11.01 -7.32
C TYR A 50 4.08 11.05 -7.95
N GLU A 51 3.18 10.14 -7.57
CA GLU A 51 1.83 10.08 -8.14
C GLU A 51 0.91 11.22 -7.66
N LEU A 52 0.97 11.62 -6.39
CA LEU A 52 0.03 12.59 -5.81
C LEU A 52 0.47 14.04 -5.95
N VAL A 53 1.78 14.29 -6.06
CA VAL A 53 2.34 15.65 -6.03
C VAL A 53 3.09 15.93 -7.33
N LEU A 54 4.14 15.18 -7.64
CA LEU A 54 5.03 15.51 -8.75
C LEU A 54 4.32 15.37 -10.09
N GLU A 55 3.64 14.26 -10.33
CA GLU A 55 3.02 13.99 -11.61
C GLU A 55 1.89 14.99 -11.96
N PRO A 56 0.97 15.35 -11.04
CA PRO A 56 0.01 16.43 -11.26
C PRO A 56 0.67 17.81 -11.41
N PHE A 57 1.72 18.09 -10.64
CA PHE A 57 2.38 19.41 -10.63
C PHE A 57 3.20 19.67 -11.90
N PHE A 58 3.95 18.68 -12.39
CA PHE A 58 4.84 18.83 -13.55
C PHE A 58 4.17 18.52 -14.88
N TYR A 59 3.22 17.58 -14.91
CA TYR A 59 2.63 17.09 -16.17
C TYR A 59 1.15 17.45 -16.32
N GLY A 60 0.52 18.04 -15.31
CA GLY A 60 -0.91 18.38 -15.32
C GLY A 60 -1.80 17.14 -15.31
N ASP A 61 -3.06 17.27 -15.72
CA ASP A 61 -3.94 16.12 -15.91
C ASP A 61 -3.65 15.37 -17.21
N ALA A 62 -3.76 14.04 -17.18
CA ALA A 62 -3.60 13.20 -18.37
C ALA A 62 -4.67 13.53 -19.43
N LYS A 63 -4.24 14.04 -20.58
CA LYS A 63 -5.12 14.53 -21.65
C LYS A 63 -5.38 13.44 -22.67
N THR A 64 -4.37 12.63 -22.99
CA THR A 64 -4.48 11.52 -23.94
C THR A 64 -4.91 10.22 -23.27
N GLN A 65 -5.48 9.29 -24.04
CA GLN A 65 -5.83 7.98 -23.52
C GLN A 65 -4.58 7.19 -23.10
N GLU A 66 -3.48 7.32 -23.84
CA GLU A 66 -2.21 6.67 -23.53
C GLU A 66 -1.63 7.15 -22.19
N GLU A 67 -1.68 8.45 -21.90
CA GLU A 67 -1.27 9.02 -20.62
C GLU A 67 -2.14 8.51 -19.47
N LYS A 68 -3.46 8.40 -19.68
CA LYS A 68 -4.39 7.86 -18.69
C LYS A 68 -4.08 6.41 -18.37
N ASP A 69 -3.80 5.60 -19.39
CA ASP A 69 -3.45 4.19 -19.21
C ASP A 69 -2.10 4.03 -18.52
N LYS A 70 -1.11 4.86 -18.85
CA LYS A 70 0.18 4.89 -18.16
C LYS A 70 0.03 5.24 -16.67
N ARG A 71 -0.75 6.27 -16.35
CA ARG A 71 -1.08 6.61 -14.95
C ARG A 71 -1.81 5.50 -14.23
N MET A 72 -2.75 4.84 -14.91
CA MET A 72 -3.48 3.73 -14.34
C MET A 72 -2.56 2.56 -14.01
N ARG A 73 -1.61 2.22 -14.89
CA ARG A 73 -0.58 1.19 -14.63
C ARG A 73 0.29 1.57 -13.44
N LEU A 74 0.73 2.82 -13.34
CA LEU A 74 1.51 3.30 -12.19
C LEU A 74 0.71 3.18 -10.88
N LYS A 75 -0.54 3.65 -10.86
CA LYS A 75 -1.43 3.51 -9.69
C LYS A 75 -1.60 2.04 -9.27
N ARG A 76 -1.76 1.12 -10.22
CA ARG A 76 -1.83 -0.32 -9.94
C ARG A 76 -0.52 -0.84 -9.34
N ALA A 77 0.63 -0.45 -9.90
CA ALA A 77 1.94 -0.86 -9.38
C ALA A 77 2.18 -0.35 -7.94
N ILE A 78 1.82 0.91 -7.66
CA ILE A 78 1.90 1.48 -6.31
C ILE A 78 0.98 0.73 -5.35
N THR A 79 -0.26 0.46 -5.77
CA THR A 79 -1.24 -0.32 -5.00
C THR A 79 -0.71 -1.72 -4.68
N ALA A 80 -0.17 -2.41 -5.68
CA ALA A 80 0.45 -3.73 -5.51
C ALA A 80 1.64 -3.69 -4.54
N GLY A 81 2.55 -2.72 -4.67
CA GLY A 81 3.68 -2.55 -3.76
C GLY A 81 3.25 -2.27 -2.32
N MET A 82 2.20 -1.46 -2.16
CA MET A 82 1.57 -1.17 -0.88
C MET A 82 0.96 -2.43 -0.22
N PHE A 83 0.23 -3.25 -0.98
CA PHE A 83 -0.30 -4.53 -0.50
C PHE A 83 0.82 -5.51 -0.14
N ALA A 84 1.83 -5.64 -1.00
CA ALA A 84 2.99 -6.50 -0.76
C ALA A 84 3.74 -6.10 0.53
N HIS A 85 3.86 -4.80 0.79
CA HIS A 85 4.48 -4.30 2.02
C HIS A 85 3.69 -4.67 3.28
N VAL A 86 2.36 -4.54 3.23
CA VAL A 86 1.49 -4.96 4.33
C VAL A 86 1.56 -6.47 4.56
N ILE A 87 1.57 -7.27 3.48
CA ILE A 87 1.73 -8.72 3.54
C ILE A 87 3.07 -9.09 4.19
N ALA A 88 4.16 -8.47 3.76
CA ALA A 88 5.48 -8.69 4.33
C ALA A 88 5.52 -8.33 5.81
N LEU A 89 4.81 -7.27 6.21
CA LEU A 89 4.78 -6.82 7.60
C LEU A 89 4.00 -7.79 8.48
N MET A 90 2.86 -8.27 8.00
CA MET A 90 2.07 -9.31 8.67
C MET A 90 2.84 -10.63 8.76
N ALA A 91 3.60 -11.00 7.73
CA ALA A 91 4.44 -12.20 7.74
C ALA A 91 5.58 -12.10 8.78
N GLU A 92 6.25 -10.94 8.86
CA GLU A 92 7.29 -10.65 9.86
C GLU A 92 6.73 -10.65 11.29
N LEU A 93 5.46 -10.27 11.48
CA LEU A 93 4.74 -10.36 12.75
C LEU A 93 4.15 -11.76 13.02
N HIS A 94 4.47 -12.76 12.19
CA HIS A 94 3.96 -14.13 12.28
C HIS A 94 2.43 -14.23 12.24
N MET A 95 1.74 -13.25 11.65
CA MET A 95 0.28 -13.24 11.49
C MET A 95 -0.14 -14.06 10.26
N THR A 96 0.19 -15.34 10.18
CA THR A 96 0.12 -16.18 8.97
C THR A 96 -1.22 -16.19 8.22
N ILE A 97 -2.36 -16.04 8.91
CA ILE A 97 -3.69 -16.07 8.29
C ILE A 97 -4.06 -14.71 7.64
N SER A 98 -3.54 -13.60 8.17
CA SER A 98 -3.92 -12.25 7.71
C SER A 98 -3.42 -11.92 6.29
N PRO A 99 -2.17 -12.25 5.88
CA PRO A 99 -1.69 -12.11 4.52
C PRO A 99 -2.56 -12.80 3.47
N PHE A 100 -3.07 -13.99 3.77
CA PHE A 100 -3.90 -14.76 2.85
C PHE A 100 -5.16 -13.97 2.48
N TRP A 101 -5.93 -13.54 3.48
CA TRP A 101 -7.16 -12.77 3.24
C TRP A 101 -6.88 -11.42 2.60
N LEU A 102 -5.79 -10.77 2.98
CA LEU A 102 -5.39 -9.51 2.37
C LEU A 102 -5.09 -9.68 0.89
N THR A 103 -4.35 -10.71 0.52
CA THR A 103 -4.03 -11.04 -0.89
C THR A 103 -5.29 -11.36 -1.67
N PHE A 104 -6.18 -12.17 -1.09
CA PHE A 104 -7.46 -12.53 -1.70
C PHE A 104 -8.32 -11.29 -2.00
N ILE A 105 -8.49 -10.40 -1.01
CA ILE A 105 -9.24 -9.14 -1.15
C ILE A 105 -8.55 -8.24 -2.19
N ALA A 106 -7.22 -8.16 -2.16
CA ALA A 106 -6.46 -7.34 -3.09
C ALA A 106 -6.66 -7.80 -4.55
N SER A 107 -6.51 -9.10 -4.82
CA SER A 107 -6.74 -9.64 -6.16
C SER A 107 -8.19 -9.47 -6.61
N TYR A 108 -9.18 -9.70 -5.73
CA TYR A 108 -10.59 -9.59 -6.08
C TYR A 108 -11.02 -8.15 -6.42
N PHE A 109 -10.62 -7.15 -5.64
CA PHE A 109 -11.10 -5.77 -5.83
C PHE A 109 -10.19 -4.91 -6.71
N TYR A 110 -8.91 -5.24 -6.82
CA TYR A 110 -7.93 -4.39 -7.49
C TYR A 110 -7.36 -5.01 -8.76
N ASP A 111 -7.78 -6.22 -9.13
CA ASP A 111 -7.32 -6.91 -10.33
C ASP A 111 -5.78 -7.07 -10.30
N LEU A 112 -5.34 -7.57 -9.15
CA LEU A 112 -3.95 -7.64 -8.69
C LEU A 112 -3.39 -9.04 -8.86
#